data_AF-A0A529LGC8-F1
#
_entry.id   AF-A0A529LGC8-F1
#
_cell.length_a   1.000
_cell.length_b   1.000
_cell.length_c   1.000
_cell.angle_alpha   90.00
_cell.angle_beta   90.00
_cell.angle_gamma   90.00
#
_symmetry.space_group_name_H-M   'P 1'
#
loop_
_entity.id
_entity.type
_entity.pdbx_description
1 polymer ?
#
loop_
_entity_poly.entity_id
_entity_poly.type
_entity_poly.pdbx_seq_one_letter_code
_entity_poly.pdbx_strand_id
1 'polypeptide(L)'
;GLLIVLAAFLVPGADPRSAWQVMRRDARKHRSPNAGWPEAAMAGALGLSLAGPRSYGGEVVEDACMGEGGRREAESTDIRQALKLYRMADWLLLGLFAVLSAIVIYLSISISGQGASTP
;
A
#
# COMPACT_ATOMS: atom_id res chain seq x y z
N GLY A 1 -0.94 0.90 2.76
CA GLY A 1 -1.03 -0.44 3.36
C GLY A 1 -1.82 -1.37 2.46
N LEU A 2 -3.14 -1.47 2.67
CA LEU A 2 -4.02 -2.40 1.92
C LEU A 2 -3.92 -2.27 0.40
N LEU A 3 -3.91 -1.06 -0.15
CA LEU A 3 -3.75 -0.87 -1.59
C LEU A 3 -2.42 -1.42 -2.12
N ILE A 4 -1.34 -1.37 -1.34
CA ILE A 4 -0.05 -1.98 -1.71
C ILE A 4 -0.14 -3.51 -1.69
N VAL A 5 -0.83 -4.08 -0.69
CA VAL A 5 -1.09 -5.53 -0.63
C VAL A 5 -1.91 -5.99 -1.85
N LEU A 6 -2.97 -5.25 -2.21
CA LEU A 6 -3.78 -5.54 -3.39
C LEU A 6 -2.99 -5.37 -4.68
N ALA A 7 -2.19 -4.31 -4.79
CA ALA A 7 -1.29 -4.09 -5.92
C ALA A 7 -0.29 -5.23 -6.11
N ALA A 8 0.20 -5.84 -5.03
CA ALA A 8 1.14 -6.95 -5.12
C ALA A 8 0.55 -8.21 -5.78
N PHE A 9 -0.78 -8.38 -5.83
CA PHE A 9 -1.40 -9.45 -6.62
C PHE A 9 -1.32 -9.20 -8.14
N LEU A 10 -1.13 -7.95 -8.56
CA LEU A 10 -1.20 -7.50 -9.95
C LEU A 10 0.17 -7.13 -10.53
N VAL A 11 1.20 -7.05 -9.68
CA VAL A 11 2.56 -6.66 -10.08
C VAL A 11 3.47 -7.89 -10.07
N PRO A 12 3.93 -8.37 -11.23
CA PRO A 12 4.84 -9.51 -11.31
C PRO A 12 6.13 -9.28 -10.51
N GLY A 13 6.56 -10.28 -9.76
CA GLY A 13 7.76 -10.22 -8.91
C GLY A 13 7.54 -9.62 -7.52
N ALA A 14 6.30 -9.28 -7.15
CA ALA A 14 5.92 -8.96 -5.77
C ALA A 14 5.35 -10.19 -5.04
N ASP A 15 5.45 -10.21 -3.70
CA ASP A 15 4.83 -11.23 -2.85
C ASP A 15 3.65 -10.66 -2.05
N PRO A 16 2.39 -10.86 -2.50
CA PRO A 16 1.22 -10.35 -1.80
C PRO A 16 0.97 -11.03 -0.44
N ARG A 17 1.39 -12.29 -0.26
CA ARG A 17 1.21 -13.02 1.00
C ARG A 17 2.15 -12.43 2.06
N SER A 18 3.41 -12.27 1.70
CA SER A 18 4.40 -11.62 2.57
C SER A 18 4.01 -10.17 2.85
N ALA A 19 3.55 -9.40 1.85
CA ALA A 19 3.06 -8.03 2.04
C ALA A 19 2.00 -7.94 3.14
N TRP A 20 1.00 -8.82 3.11
CA TRP A 20 -0.05 -8.86 4.13
C TRP A 20 0.47 -9.28 5.51
N GLN A 21 1.27 -10.35 5.56
CA GLN A 21 1.82 -10.89 6.81
C GLN A 21 2.70 -9.86 7.52
N VAL A 22 3.65 -9.28 6.80
CA VAL A 22 4.57 -8.26 7.32
C VAL A 22 3.81 -7.00 7.72
N MET A 23 2.88 -6.51 6.88
CA MET A 23 2.05 -5.36 7.24
C MET A 23 1.32 -5.57 8.57
N ARG A 24 0.68 -6.72 8.76
CA ARG A 24 -0.04 -7.01 10.01
C ARG A 24 0.86 -7.15 11.22
N ARG A 25 2.03 -7.77 11.04
CA ARG A 25 3.01 -8.03 12.11
C ARG A 25 3.73 -6.76 12.56
N ASP A 26 4.14 -5.92 11.60
CA ASP A 26 5.15 -4.89 11.84
C ASP A 26 4.61 -3.45 11.80
N ALA A 27 3.49 -3.18 11.14
CA ALA A 27 3.03 -1.80 10.92
C ALA A 27 2.86 -0.98 12.21
N ARG A 28 2.43 -1.62 13.31
CA ARG A 28 2.22 -0.97 14.61
C ARG A 28 3.51 -0.68 15.38
N LYS A 29 4.64 -1.25 14.95
CA LYS A 29 5.94 -0.99 15.56
C LYS A 29 6.50 0.37 15.16
N HIS A 30 6.03 0.93 14.03
CA HIS A 30 6.41 2.26 13.60
C HIS A 30 5.74 3.34 14.44
N ARG A 31 6.46 4.43 14.74
CA ARG A 31 5.92 5.56 15.55
C ARG A 31 4.71 6.22 14.90
N SER A 32 4.70 6.30 13.57
CA SER A 32 3.60 6.85 12.79
C SER A 32 2.81 5.73 12.10
N PRO A 33 1.52 5.54 12.43
CA PRO A 33 0.67 4.60 11.71
C PRO A 33 0.61 4.89 10.20
N ASN A 34 0.56 6.17 9.82
CA ASN A 34 0.46 6.58 8.41
C ASN A 34 1.65 6.11 7.58
N ALA A 35 2.83 5.97 8.19
CA ALA A 35 4.02 5.41 7.56
C ALA A 35 4.13 3.88 7.76
N GLY A 36 3.83 3.38 8.96
CA GLY A 36 4.06 1.97 9.31
C GLY A 36 3.27 0.97 8.46
N TRP A 37 1.98 1.24 8.20
CA TRP A 37 1.16 0.35 7.38
C TRP A 37 1.63 0.23 5.92
N PRO A 38 1.86 1.32 5.16
CA PRO A 38 2.39 1.20 3.81
C PRO A 38 3.83 0.68 3.76
N GLU A 39 4.72 1.10 4.66
CA GLU A 39 6.12 0.67 4.64
C GLU A 39 6.28 -0.83 4.96
N ALA A 40 5.56 -1.34 5.96
CA ALA A 40 5.57 -2.77 6.26
C ALA A 40 4.96 -3.62 5.13
N ALA A 41 3.92 -3.11 4.46
CA ALA A 41 3.38 -3.78 3.26
C ALA A 41 4.39 -3.82 2.11
N MET A 42 5.11 -2.71 1.87
CA MET A 42 6.14 -2.62 0.84
C MET A 42 7.32 -3.54 1.15
N ALA A 43 7.80 -3.55 2.40
CA ALA A 43 8.86 -4.44 2.87
C ALA A 43 8.52 -5.90 2.57
N GLY A 44 7.33 -6.35 2.96
CA GLY A 44 6.87 -7.71 2.66
C GLY A 44 6.72 -7.98 1.16
N ALA A 45 6.14 -7.04 0.40
CA ALA A 45 5.92 -7.20 -1.04
C ALA A 45 7.23 -7.33 -1.84
N LEU A 46 8.29 -6.66 -1.41
CA LEU A 46 9.60 -6.68 -2.06
C LEU A 46 10.57 -7.71 -1.45
N GLY A 47 10.20 -8.37 -0.36
CA GLY A 47 11.10 -9.24 0.40
C GLY A 47 12.28 -8.49 1.04
N LEU A 48 12.06 -7.22 1.40
CA LEU A 48 13.07 -6.35 1.99
C LEU A 48 12.87 -6.18 3.49
N SER A 49 13.97 -5.88 4.17
CA SER A 49 14.00 -5.38 5.54
C SER A 49 14.20 -3.86 5.49
N LEU A 50 13.18 -3.11 5.89
CA LEU A 50 13.15 -1.64 5.86
C LEU A 50 13.19 -1.05 7.27
N ALA A 51 13.52 0.24 7.36
CA ALA A 51 13.80 0.94 8.62
C ALA A 51 14.94 0.23 9.37
N GLY A 52 14.66 -0.34 10.56
CA GLY A 52 15.65 -1.09 11.35
C GLY A 52 16.84 -0.25 11.82
N PRO A 53 17.76 -0.78 12.65
CA PRO A 53 18.81 0.03 13.25
C PRO A 53 19.66 0.68 12.16
N ARG A 54 19.57 2.01 12.08
CA ARG A 54 20.25 2.84 11.10
C ARG A 54 21.44 3.50 11.77
N SER A 55 22.62 3.32 11.20
CA SER A 55 23.83 3.99 11.69
C SER A 55 24.01 5.30 10.95
N TYR A 56 23.94 6.42 11.68
CA TYR A 56 24.31 7.73 11.19
C TYR A 56 25.53 8.22 11.95
N GLY A 57 26.67 8.39 11.26
CA GLY A 57 27.86 8.97 11.87
C GLY A 57 28.41 8.21 13.09
N GLY A 58 28.12 6.90 13.21
CA GLY A 58 28.53 6.08 14.36
C GLY A 58 27.46 5.91 15.44
N GLU A 59 26.36 6.67 15.40
CA GLU A 59 25.22 6.47 16.30
C GLU A 59 24.19 5.53 15.66
N VAL A 60 23.84 4.46 16.38
CA VAL A 60 22.79 3.53 15.96
C VAL A 60 21.46 4.05 16.52
N VAL A 61 20.57 4.46 15.61
CA VAL A 61 19.19 4.79 15.98
C VAL A 61 18.38 3.51 15.92
N GLU A 62 17.90 3.06 17.07
CA GLU A 62 16.98 1.94 17.20
C GLU A 62 15.59 2.33 16.66
N ASP A 63 15.36 2.05 15.37
CA ASP A 63 14.03 2.06 14.78
C ASP A 63 13.53 0.64 14.55
N ALA A 64 12.21 0.47 14.67
CA ALA A 64 11.59 -0.82 14.45
C ALA A 64 11.81 -1.29 13.00
N CYS A 65 12.42 -2.46 12.86
CA CYS A 65 12.59 -3.12 11.58
C CYS A 65 11.25 -3.65 11.04
N MET A 66 10.97 -3.38 9.77
CA MET A 66 9.83 -3.91 9.04
C MET A 66 10.31 -4.96 8.06
N GLY A 67 9.62 -6.10 7.98
CA GLY A 67 10.04 -7.19 7.09
C GLY A 67 11.31 -7.88 7.57
N GLU A 68 11.47 -8.00 8.89
CA GLU A 68 12.55 -8.78 9.50
C GLU A 68 12.65 -10.19 8.88
N GLY A 69 13.87 -10.55 8.46
CA GLY A 69 14.16 -11.75 7.65
C GLY A 69 14.30 -11.48 6.15
N GLY A 70 13.88 -10.31 5.66
CA GLY A 70 14.08 -9.86 4.28
C GLY A 70 15.50 -9.33 4.02
N ARG A 71 15.80 -9.09 2.74
CA ARG A 71 17.10 -8.54 2.30
C ARG A 71 17.25 -7.08 2.74
N ARG A 72 18.41 -6.71 3.29
CA ARG A 72 18.74 -5.33 3.73
C ARG A 72 19.36 -4.47 2.63
N GLU A 73 20.11 -5.10 1.74
CA GLU A 73 20.79 -4.43 0.63
C GLU A 73 19.77 -4.16 -0.47
N ALA A 74 19.17 -2.97 -0.47
CA ALA A 74 18.26 -2.55 -1.52
C ALA A 74 19.03 -2.15 -2.79
N GLU A 75 18.52 -2.57 -3.94
CA GLU A 75 19.10 -2.29 -5.25
C GLU A 75 18.23 -1.30 -6.04
N SER A 76 18.78 -0.76 -7.13
CA SER A 76 18.02 0.12 -8.04
C SER A 76 16.79 -0.56 -8.67
N THR A 77 16.83 -1.89 -8.80
CA THR A 77 15.72 -2.74 -9.26
C THR A 77 14.56 -2.73 -8.28
N ASP A 78 14.84 -2.71 -6.98
CA ASP A 78 13.84 -2.63 -5.93
C ASP A 78 13.09 -1.29 -5.96
N ILE A 79 13.78 -0.18 -6.22
CA ILE A 79 13.14 1.14 -6.40
C ILE A 79 12.15 1.10 -7.56
N ARG A 80 12.57 0.52 -8.71
CA ARG A 80 11.68 0.37 -9.88
C ARG A 80 10.46 -0.50 -9.55
N GLN A 81 10.66 -1.56 -8.78
CA GLN A 81 9.58 -2.46 -8.37
C GLN A 81 8.63 -1.79 -7.37
N ALA A 82 9.16 -1.04 -6.40
CA ALA A 82 8.38 -0.25 -5.45
C ALA A 82 7.50 0.78 -6.18
N LEU A 83 8.04 1.47 -7.19
CA LEU A 83 7.28 2.42 -8.01
C LEU A 83 6.17 1.74 -8.82
N LYS A 84 6.38 0.51 -9.32
CA LYS A 84 5.30 -0.26 -9.99
C LYS A 84 4.17 -0.59 -9.02
N LEU A 85 4.50 -1.05 -7.81
CA LEU A 85 3.52 -1.30 -6.75
C LEU A 85 2.74 -0.04 -6.39
N TYR A 86 3.44 1.10 -6.24
CA TYR A 86 2.81 2.38 -5.92
C TYR A 86 1.85 2.84 -7.02
N ARG A 87 2.30 2.84 -8.29
CA ARG A 87 1.44 3.22 -9.43
C ARG A 87 0.22 2.32 -9.55
N MET A 88 0.38 1.01 -9.32
CA MET A 88 -0.76 0.09 -9.32
C MET A 88 -1.72 0.37 -8.17
N ALA A 89 -1.23 0.68 -6.97
CA ALA A 89 -2.06 1.11 -5.86
C ALA A 89 -2.83 2.41 -6.17
N ASP A 90 -2.19 3.36 -6.86
CA ASP A 90 -2.84 4.59 -7.32
C ASP A 90 -3.94 4.29 -8.36
N TRP A 91 -3.69 3.40 -9.33
CA TRP A 91 -4.70 2.96 -10.29
C TRP A 91 -5.89 2.28 -9.61
N LEU A 92 -5.66 1.43 -8.60
CA LEU A 92 -6.72 0.82 -7.82
C LEU A 92 -7.56 1.87 -7.07
N LEU A 93 -6.91 2.89 -6.50
CA LEU A 93 -7.60 3.99 -5.82
C LEU A 93 -8.44 4.83 -6.79
N LEU A 94 -7.87 5.20 -7.94
CA LEU A 94 -8.60 5.92 -8.98
C LEU A 94 -9.79 5.12 -9.50
N GLY A 95 -9.61 3.82 -9.74
CA GLY A 95 -10.68 2.91 -10.14
C GLY A 95 -11.80 2.83 -9.11
N LEU A 96 -11.46 2.72 -7.82
CA LEU A 96 -12.43 2.72 -6.73
C LEU A 96 -13.26 4.02 -6.74
N PHE A 97 -12.61 5.18 -6.80
CA PHE A 97 -13.33 6.46 -6.83
C PHE A 97 -14.18 6.61 -8.09
N ALA A 98 -13.68 6.20 -9.26
CA ALA A 98 -14.45 6.25 -10.50
C ALA A 98 -15.73 5.42 -10.42
N VAL A 99 -15.66 4.20 -9.87
CA VAL A 99 -16.83 3.34 -9.66
C VAL A 99 -17.81 3.96 -8.67
N LEU A 100 -17.33 4.45 -7.53
CA LEU A 100 -18.18 5.10 -6.54
C LEU A 100 -18.88 6.35 -7.11
N SER A 101 -18.15 7.17 -7.86
CA SER A 101 -18.72 8.34 -8.54
C SER A 101 -19.77 7.93 -9.57
N ALA A 102 -19.53 6.90 -10.37
CA ALA A 102 -20.51 6.41 -11.33
C ALA A 102 -21.80 5.92 -10.65
N ILE A 103 -21.69 5.20 -9.52
CA ILE A 103 -22.84 4.76 -8.72
C ILE A 103 -23.63 5.97 -8.20
N VAL A 104 -22.95 6.97 -7.63
CA VAL A 104 -23.60 8.17 -7.10
C VAL A 104 -24.33 8.93 -8.20
N ILE A 105 -23.71 9.10 -9.38
CA ILE A 105 -24.32 9.76 -10.54
C ILE A 105 -25.55 8.98 -11.00
N TYR A 106 -25.45 7.66 -11.13
CA TYR A 106 -26.56 6.80 -11.53
C TYR A 106 -27.76 6.92 -10.57
N LEU A 107 -27.51 6.84 -9.26
CA LEU A 107 -28.56 6.97 -8.25
C LEU A 107 -29.21 8.36 -8.27
N SER A 108 -28.41 9.41 -8.43
CA SER A 108 -28.91 10.79 -8.54
C SER A 108 -29.88 10.95 -9.72
N ILE A 109 -29.49 10.46 -10.90
CA ILE A 109 -30.35 10.50 -12.10
C ILE A 109 -31.64 9.68 -11.90
N SER A 110 -31.54 8.49 -11.30
CA SER A 110 -32.68 7.61 -11.08
C SER A 110 -33.71 8.19 -10.09
N ILE A 111 -33.26 8.92 -9.07
CA ILE A 111 -34.15 9.59 -8.10
C ILE A 111 -34.81 10.81 -8.74
N SER A 112 -34.06 11.66 -9.44
CA SER A 112 -34.61 12.82 -10.15
C SER A 112 -35.64 12.42 -11.22
N GLY A 113 -35.45 11.28 -11.88
CA GLY A 113 -36.40 10.74 -12.86
C GLY A 113 -37.74 10.31 -12.25
N GLN A 114 -37.77 9.84 -10.99
CA GLN A 114 -39.01 9.42 -10.32
C GLN A 114 -39.87 10.62 -9.89
N GLY A 115 -39.26 11.72 -9.44
CA GLY A 115 -39.98 12.93 -9.03
C GLY A 115 -40.70 13.68 -10.17
N ALA A 116 -40.33 13.43 -11.42
CA ALA A 116 -40.98 14.04 -12.60
C ALA A 116 -42.26 13.31 -13.05
N SER A 117 -42.62 12.19 -12.41
CA SER A 117 -43.72 11.30 -12.84
C SER A 117 -44.94 11.28 -11.90
N THR A 118 -44.96 12.12 -10.87
CA THR A 118 -46.15 12.33 -10.02
C THR A 118 -46.93 13.57 -10.49
N PRO A 119 -48.17 13.41 -10.99
CA PRO A 119 -49.06 14.52 -11.36
C PRO A 119 -49.62 15.27 -10.15
#